data_AF-A0A8S0RMK3-F1
#
_entry.id   AF-A0A8S0RMK3-F1
#
_cell.length_a   1.000
_cell.length_b   1.000
_cell.length_c   1.000
_cell.angle_alpha   90.00
_cell.angle_beta   90.00
_cell.angle_gamma   90.00
#
_symmetry.space_group_name_H-M   'P 1'
#
loop_
_entity.id
_entity.type
_entity.pdbx_description
1 polymer ?
#
loop_
_entity_poly.entity_id
_entity_poly.type
_entity_poly.pdbx_seq_one_letter_code
_entity_poly.pdbx_strand_id
1 'polypeptide(L)'
;MDVAASEFYGSEKTYDLNFKEELKDLYKPFISGYPIVSIEDPFDQDDWEHYAKLTGEIGAEVQIVGDDLLVTNPKRVKKAIKEKTCNALPLKVNQIGSVTESIEAVKMSKRAGWGVMASHHSGETEDTFIADLSGQIKTGAPCRSERLAKYNQVFDGHLLRTTLAN
;
A
#
# COMPACT_ATOMS: atom_id res chain seq x y z
N MET A 1 7.95 3.81 -1.91
CA MET A 1 7.95 3.98 -3.37
C MET A 1 6.83 3.14 -3.92
N ASP A 2 6.06 3.66 -4.87
CA ASP A 2 5.04 2.90 -5.58
C ASP A 2 5.55 2.63 -7.00
N VAL A 3 5.74 1.35 -7.31
CA VAL A 3 6.33 0.90 -8.57
C VAL A 3 5.26 0.68 -9.63
N ALA A 4 4.04 0.28 -9.24
CA ALA A 4 2.96 -0.09 -10.15
C ALA A 4 3.42 -1.05 -11.26
N ALA A 5 4.12 -2.13 -10.89
CA ALA A 5 4.83 -2.99 -11.84
C ALA A 5 3.93 -3.68 -12.88
N SER A 6 2.64 -3.83 -12.59
CA SER A 6 1.62 -4.31 -13.54
C SER A 6 1.59 -3.48 -14.83
N GLU A 7 1.86 -2.17 -14.76
CA GLU A 7 1.74 -1.24 -15.89
C GLU A 7 2.83 -1.42 -16.97
N PHE A 8 3.93 -2.09 -16.64
CA PHE A 8 5.03 -2.38 -17.57
C PHE A 8 5.37 -3.88 -17.60
N TYR A 9 4.43 -4.73 -17.18
CA TYR A 9 4.54 -6.17 -17.33
C TYR A 9 4.05 -6.59 -18.72
N GLY A 10 4.97 -7.11 -19.53
CA GLY A 10 4.73 -7.45 -20.93
C GLY A 10 4.05 -8.81 -21.13
N SER A 11 3.51 -9.01 -22.33
CA SER A 11 2.86 -10.27 -22.75
C SER A 11 3.79 -11.49 -22.71
N GLU A 12 5.10 -11.28 -22.79
CA GLU A 12 6.13 -12.32 -22.67
C GLU A 12 6.42 -12.74 -21.22
N LYS A 13 5.66 -12.22 -20.24
CA LYS A 13 5.86 -12.43 -18.80
C LYS A 13 7.20 -11.90 -18.31
N THR A 14 7.58 -10.75 -18.83
CA THR A 14 8.81 -10.03 -18.50
C THR A 14 8.47 -8.57 -18.17
N TYR A 15 9.24 -7.96 -17.28
CA TYR A 15 9.09 -6.55 -16.95
C TYR A 15 9.90 -5.70 -17.94
N ASP A 16 9.23 -4.80 -18.65
CA ASP A 16 9.89 -3.87 -19.58
C ASP A 16 10.44 -2.67 -18.81
N LEU A 17 11.70 -2.77 -18.41
CA LEU A 17 12.40 -1.73 -17.67
C LEU A 17 13.17 -0.78 -18.58
N ASN A 18 13.07 -0.91 -19.91
CA ASN A 18 14.00 -0.30 -20.88
C ASN A 18 15.49 -0.65 -20.66
N PHE A 19 15.81 -1.54 -19.69
CA PHE A 19 17.15 -2.03 -19.33
C PHE A 19 17.13 -3.56 -19.20
N LYS A 20 18.31 -4.21 -19.27
CA LYS A 20 18.46 -5.68 -19.34
C LYS A 20 18.44 -6.41 -17.99
N GLU A 21 18.11 -5.74 -16.89
CA GLU A 21 18.16 -6.33 -15.55
C GLU A 21 16.80 -6.89 -15.12
N GLU A 22 16.79 -7.96 -14.32
CA GLU A 22 15.55 -8.47 -13.74
C GLU A 22 15.07 -7.52 -12.62
N LEU A 23 13.77 -7.17 -12.62
CA LEU A 23 13.19 -6.20 -11.68
C LEU A 23 13.49 -6.48 -10.20
N LYS A 24 13.47 -7.76 -9.82
CA LYS A 24 13.73 -8.19 -8.43
C LYS A 24 15.14 -7.80 -7.95
N ASP A 25 16.12 -7.77 -8.85
CA ASP A 25 17.52 -7.52 -8.53
C ASP A 25 17.79 -6.02 -8.33
N LEU A 26 16.88 -5.15 -8.78
CA LEU A 26 16.98 -3.70 -8.61
C LEU A 26 16.65 -3.22 -7.19
N TYR A 27 15.77 -3.93 -6.47
CA TYR A 27 15.28 -3.45 -5.17
C TYR A 27 16.36 -3.44 -4.09
N LYS A 28 17.22 -4.47 -4.03
CA LYS A 28 18.27 -4.57 -3.01
C LYS A 28 19.29 -3.41 -3.11
N PRO A 29 19.84 -3.09 -4.29
CA PRO A 29 20.67 -1.90 -4.47
C PRO A 29 19.98 -0.61 -4.01
N PHE A 30 18.69 -0.43 -4.33
CA PHE A 30 17.96 0.77 -3.91
C PHE A 30 17.79 0.85 -2.40
N ILE A 31 17.44 -0.24 -1.74
CA ILE A 31 17.30 -0.29 -0.27
C ILE A 31 18.65 -0.08 0.42
N SER A 32 19.74 -0.61 -0.13
CA SER A 32 21.07 -0.39 0.41
C SER A 32 21.59 1.04 0.19
N GLY A 33 21.20 1.68 -0.91
CA GLY A 33 21.67 3.01 -1.30
C GLY A 33 20.85 4.16 -0.71
N TYR A 34 19.58 3.91 -0.35
CA TYR A 34 18.63 4.92 0.08
C TYR A 34 17.79 4.40 1.26
N PRO A 35 17.32 5.28 2.17
CA PRO A 35 16.49 4.88 3.31
C PRO A 35 15.04 4.56 2.90
N ILE A 36 14.87 3.60 1.99
CA ILE A 36 13.56 3.14 1.50
C ILE A 36 12.96 2.23 2.57
N VAL A 37 11.91 2.73 3.22
CA VAL A 37 11.19 2.00 4.28
C VAL A 37 9.95 1.27 3.78
N SER A 38 9.51 1.54 2.55
CA SER A 38 8.27 1.01 1.98
C SER A 38 8.33 0.91 0.45
N ILE A 39 7.88 -0.21 -0.10
CA ILE A 39 7.75 -0.51 -1.53
C ILE A 39 6.33 -1.02 -1.78
N GLU A 40 5.63 -0.40 -2.72
CA GLU A 40 4.28 -0.71 -3.15
C GLU A 40 4.31 -1.21 -4.58
N ASP A 41 3.53 -2.26 -4.83
CA ASP A 41 3.40 -2.98 -6.10
C ASP A 41 4.71 -3.28 -6.86
N PRO A 42 5.68 -3.98 -6.22
CA PRO A 42 6.96 -4.33 -6.84
C PRO A 42 6.84 -5.30 -8.03
N PHE A 43 5.74 -6.03 -8.15
CA PHE A 43 5.53 -7.01 -9.22
C PHE A 43 4.08 -6.94 -9.70
N ASP A 44 3.82 -7.57 -10.84
CA ASP A 44 2.48 -7.68 -11.43
C ASP A 44 1.46 -8.23 -10.42
N GLN A 45 0.22 -7.77 -10.55
CA GLN A 45 -0.90 -8.11 -9.66
C GLN A 45 -1.12 -9.61 -9.44
N ASP A 46 -0.68 -10.48 -10.36
CA ASP A 46 -0.82 -11.93 -10.25
C ASP A 46 0.53 -12.67 -10.12
N ASP A 47 1.63 -11.96 -9.90
CA ASP A 47 2.97 -12.54 -9.70
C ASP A 47 3.26 -12.91 -8.23
N TRP A 48 2.38 -13.74 -7.65
CA TRP A 48 2.41 -14.16 -6.24
C TRP A 48 3.76 -14.75 -5.80
N GLU A 49 4.46 -15.43 -6.71
CA GLU A 49 5.74 -16.10 -6.42
C GLU A 49 6.86 -15.09 -6.17
N HIS A 50 7.00 -14.07 -7.02
CA HIS A 50 8.03 -13.04 -6.83
C HIS A 50 7.74 -12.17 -5.61
N TYR A 51 6.47 -11.88 -5.33
CA TYR A 51 6.06 -11.23 -4.08
C TYR A 51 6.51 -12.01 -2.83
N ALA A 52 6.25 -13.32 -2.79
CA ALA A 52 6.64 -14.16 -1.66
C ALA A 52 8.17 -14.23 -1.49
N LYS A 53 8.91 -14.33 -2.60
CA LYS A 53 10.38 -14.32 -2.59
C LYS A 53 10.93 -13.00 -2.03
N LEU A 54 10.50 -11.87 -2.58
CA LEU A 54 10.96 -10.55 -2.13
C LEU A 54 10.60 -10.30 -0.67
N THR A 55 9.37 -10.60 -0.26
CA THR A 55 8.93 -10.46 1.14
C THR A 55 9.74 -11.34 2.08
N GLY A 56 10.10 -12.56 1.66
CA GLY A 56 10.98 -13.45 2.44
C GLY A 56 12.39 -12.91 2.61
N GLU A 57 12.89 -12.15 1.63
CA GLU A 57 14.25 -11.60 1.64
C GLU A 57 14.39 -10.28 2.40
N ILE A 58 13.44 -9.35 2.25
CA ILE A 58 13.54 -7.98 2.78
C ILE A 58 12.37 -7.53 3.64
N GLY A 59 11.31 -8.34 3.77
CA GLY A 59 10.06 -7.95 4.44
C GLY A 59 10.16 -7.74 5.95
N ALA A 60 11.31 -8.04 6.57
CA ALA A 60 11.58 -7.70 7.97
C ALA A 60 12.07 -6.25 8.15
N GLU A 61 12.69 -5.68 7.11
CA GLU A 61 13.30 -4.34 7.13
C GLU A 61 12.45 -3.32 6.36
N VAL A 62 11.75 -3.78 5.33
CA VAL A 62 10.99 -2.95 4.39
C VAL A 62 9.52 -3.36 4.39
N GLN A 63 8.64 -2.36 4.43
CA GLN A 63 7.21 -2.56 4.22
C GLN A 63 6.94 -2.90 2.75
N ILE A 64 6.38 -4.07 2.47
CA ILE A 64 5.92 -4.50 1.16
C ILE A 64 4.40 -4.35 1.12
N VAL A 65 3.94 -3.39 0.32
CA VAL A 65 2.54 -3.02 0.17
C VAL A 65 2.01 -3.65 -1.12
N GLY A 66 0.90 -4.39 -1.04
CA GLY A 66 0.21 -4.92 -2.22
C GLY A 66 -1.07 -4.16 -2.49
N ASP A 67 -1.08 -3.24 -3.44
CA ASP A 67 -2.25 -2.49 -3.88
C ASP A 67 -3.04 -3.29 -4.92
N ASP A 68 -2.53 -3.43 -6.13
CA ASP A 68 -3.18 -4.25 -7.18
C ASP A 68 -3.18 -5.74 -6.84
N LEU A 69 -2.16 -6.20 -6.10
CA LEU A 69 -2.12 -7.57 -5.60
C LEU A 69 -3.30 -7.89 -4.66
N LEU A 70 -3.79 -6.92 -3.90
CA LEU A 70 -4.82 -7.15 -2.87
C LEU A 70 -6.18 -6.58 -3.25
N VAL A 71 -6.22 -5.46 -3.98
CA VAL A 71 -7.40 -4.65 -4.34
C VAL A 71 -8.40 -4.48 -3.18
N THR A 72 -7.86 -4.31 -1.96
CA THR A 72 -8.65 -4.25 -0.71
C THR A 72 -9.60 -5.45 -0.49
N ASN A 73 -9.40 -6.57 -1.20
CA ASN A 73 -10.31 -7.70 -1.21
C ASN A 73 -9.97 -8.73 -0.11
N PRO A 74 -10.89 -9.04 0.83
CA PRO A 74 -10.65 -9.98 1.92
C PRO A 74 -10.15 -11.36 1.47
N LYS A 75 -10.59 -11.85 0.30
CA LYS A 75 -10.14 -13.15 -0.23
C LYS A 75 -8.67 -13.10 -0.67
N ARG A 76 -8.27 -12.04 -1.36
CA ARG A 76 -6.86 -11.83 -1.79
C ARG A 76 -5.97 -11.56 -0.57
N VAL A 77 -6.42 -10.75 0.39
CA VAL A 77 -5.73 -10.54 1.68
C VAL A 77 -5.51 -11.86 2.42
N LYS A 78 -6.54 -12.70 2.52
CA LYS A 78 -6.42 -14.03 3.17
C LYS A 78 -5.39 -14.91 2.47
N LYS A 79 -5.38 -14.93 1.14
CA LYS A 79 -4.38 -15.66 0.34
C LYS A 79 -2.97 -15.12 0.60
N ALA A 80 -2.81 -13.81 0.53
CA ALA A 80 -1.54 -13.13 0.71
C ALA A 80 -0.92 -13.36 2.10
N ILE A 81 -1.74 -13.37 3.16
CA ILE A 81 -1.31 -13.73 4.52
C ILE A 81 -0.83 -15.18 4.57
N LYS A 82 -1.58 -16.12 3.97
CA LYS A 82 -1.23 -17.54 3.95
C LYS A 82 0.08 -17.80 3.21
N GLU A 83 0.27 -17.13 2.08
CA GLU A 83 1.41 -17.30 1.18
C GLU A 83 2.59 -16.38 1.51
N LYS A 84 2.42 -15.49 2.49
CA LYS A 84 3.43 -14.50 2.95
C LYS A 84 3.94 -13.62 1.81
N THR A 85 3.03 -13.12 0.98
CA THR A 85 3.38 -12.39 -0.25
C THR A 85 3.67 -10.91 -0.02
N CYS A 86 3.12 -10.31 1.03
CA CYS A 86 3.39 -8.92 1.41
C CYS A 86 3.19 -8.75 2.93
N ASN A 87 3.39 -7.55 3.47
CA ASN A 87 3.26 -7.28 4.92
C ASN A 87 2.49 -5.98 5.22
N ALA A 88 1.86 -5.38 4.21
CA ALA A 88 1.03 -4.19 4.37
C ALA A 88 -0.13 -4.14 3.36
N LEU A 89 -1.25 -3.56 3.82
CA LEU A 89 -2.46 -3.33 3.06
C LEU A 89 -2.66 -1.82 2.83
N PRO A 90 -2.71 -1.35 1.57
CA PRO A 90 -3.31 -0.06 1.26
C PRO A 90 -4.83 -0.22 1.27
N LEU A 91 -5.51 0.57 2.10
CA LEU A 91 -6.96 0.58 2.23
C LEU A 91 -7.55 1.60 1.26
N LYS A 92 -8.18 1.10 0.20
CA LYS A 92 -8.96 1.87 -0.77
C LYS A 92 -10.41 1.42 -0.73
N VAL A 93 -11.23 2.14 0.04
CA VAL A 93 -12.60 1.72 0.42
C VAL A 93 -13.52 1.47 -0.78
N ASN A 94 -13.31 2.20 -1.86
CA ASN A 94 -14.03 2.08 -3.13
C ASN A 94 -13.60 0.88 -4.01
N GLN A 95 -12.48 0.19 -3.74
CA GLN A 95 -12.07 -1.00 -4.52
C GLN A 95 -12.92 -2.23 -4.22
N ILE A 96 -13.38 -2.40 -2.97
CA ILE A 96 -14.12 -3.58 -2.53
C ILE A 96 -15.63 -3.35 -2.44
N GLY A 97 -16.10 -2.13 -2.71
CA GLY A 97 -17.51 -1.80 -2.89
C GLY A 97 -18.30 -1.56 -1.60
N SER A 98 -17.83 -2.01 -0.43
CA SER A 98 -18.48 -1.73 0.86
C SER A 98 -17.51 -1.40 2.02
N VAL A 99 -18.02 -0.62 2.98
CA VAL A 99 -17.32 -0.32 4.24
C VAL A 99 -17.12 -1.57 5.08
N THR A 100 -18.09 -2.50 5.08
CA THR A 100 -18.01 -3.74 5.86
C THR A 100 -16.84 -4.62 5.41
N GLU A 101 -16.69 -4.82 4.09
CA GLU A 101 -15.60 -5.61 3.53
C GLU A 101 -14.24 -4.91 3.72
N SER A 102 -14.23 -3.58 3.61
CA SER A 102 -13.05 -2.77 3.94
C SER A 102 -12.60 -2.98 5.38
N ILE A 103 -13.54 -2.97 6.35
CA ILE A 103 -13.25 -3.25 7.77
C ILE A 103 -12.74 -4.68 7.96
N GLU A 104 -13.29 -5.66 7.24
CA GLU A 104 -12.84 -7.04 7.31
C GLU A 104 -11.38 -7.19 6.86
N ALA A 105 -11.04 -6.60 5.70
CA ALA A 105 -9.67 -6.58 5.18
C ALA A 105 -8.69 -5.97 6.18
N VAL A 106 -9.02 -4.78 6.72
CA VAL A 106 -8.22 -4.09 7.75
C VAL A 106 -8.03 -4.96 8.99
N LYS A 107 -9.11 -5.55 9.51
CA LYS A 107 -9.05 -6.41 10.71
C LYS A 107 -8.18 -7.65 10.46
N MET A 108 -8.26 -8.23 9.27
CA MET A 108 -7.45 -9.39 8.89
C MET A 108 -5.97 -9.05 8.82
N SER A 109 -5.62 -7.95 8.14
CA SER A 109 -4.25 -7.46 8.06
C SER A 109 -3.67 -7.12 9.44
N LYS A 110 -4.41 -6.37 10.28
CA LYS A 110 -3.95 -6.04 11.65
C LYS A 110 -3.71 -7.29 12.51
N ARG A 111 -4.59 -8.31 12.44
CA ARG A 111 -4.39 -9.57 13.16
C ARG A 111 -3.17 -10.36 12.67
N ALA A 112 -2.80 -10.22 11.40
CA ALA A 112 -1.60 -10.80 10.83
C ALA A 112 -0.32 -9.99 11.13
N GLY A 113 -0.42 -8.89 11.90
CA GLY A 113 0.70 -8.01 12.21
C GLY A 113 1.09 -7.07 11.07
N TRP A 114 0.25 -6.94 10.05
CA TRP A 114 0.54 -6.11 8.88
C TRP A 114 0.30 -4.62 9.14
N GLY A 115 1.05 -3.79 8.42
CA GLY A 115 0.75 -2.37 8.28
C GLY A 115 -0.58 -2.16 7.54
N VAL A 116 -1.30 -1.09 7.89
CA VAL A 116 -2.50 -0.66 7.16
C VAL A 116 -2.37 0.83 6.89
N MET A 117 -2.46 1.21 5.62
CA MET A 117 -2.34 2.58 5.15
C MET A 117 -3.60 3.01 4.41
N ALA A 118 -4.28 4.05 4.85
CA ALA A 118 -5.36 4.64 4.05
C ALA A 118 -4.76 5.26 2.77
N SER A 119 -5.35 4.95 1.62
CA SER A 119 -4.87 5.48 0.33
C SER A 119 -5.97 6.20 -0.43
N HIS A 120 -5.57 7.31 -1.05
CA HIS A 120 -6.38 8.04 -2.03
C HIS A 120 -6.44 7.35 -3.39
N HIS A 121 -7.30 7.89 -4.26
CA HIS A 121 -7.31 7.64 -5.71
C HIS A 121 -6.80 8.82 -6.52
N SER A 122 -6.36 8.56 -7.75
CA SER A 122 -5.89 9.61 -8.68
C SER A 122 -6.94 10.70 -8.92
N GLY A 123 -8.22 10.33 -9.03
CA GLY A 123 -9.38 11.24 -9.01
C GLY A 123 -10.03 11.27 -7.62
N GLU A 124 -10.02 12.43 -6.96
CA GLU A 124 -10.49 12.60 -5.58
C GLU A 124 -11.33 13.86 -5.41
N THR A 125 -12.11 13.89 -4.32
CA THR A 125 -13.00 14.98 -3.94
C THR A 125 -12.46 15.69 -2.69
N GLU A 126 -13.14 16.71 -2.20
CA GLU A 126 -12.88 17.36 -0.93
C GLU A 126 -13.24 16.50 0.30
N ASP A 127 -13.87 15.33 0.11
CA ASP A 127 -14.25 14.41 1.17
C ASP A 127 -13.00 13.95 1.95
N THR A 128 -13.05 14.03 3.28
CA THR A 128 -11.92 13.71 4.17
C THR A 128 -12.06 12.35 4.86
N PHE A 129 -13.04 11.51 4.50
CA PHE A 129 -13.36 10.25 5.17
C PHE A 129 -12.14 9.36 5.43
N ILE A 130 -11.24 9.23 4.45
CA ILE A 130 -10.05 8.38 4.57
C ILE A 130 -9.05 8.86 5.63
N ALA A 131 -9.08 10.14 6.01
CA ALA A 131 -8.20 10.73 7.01
C ALA A 131 -8.44 10.15 8.41
N ASP A 132 -9.66 9.68 8.67
CA ASP A 132 -10.06 9.15 9.97
C ASP A 132 -9.85 7.62 10.09
N LEU A 133 -9.45 6.92 9.02
CA LEU A 133 -9.47 5.45 8.94
C LEU A 133 -8.21 4.73 9.42
N SER A 134 -7.04 5.37 9.50
CA SER A 134 -5.78 4.64 9.78
C SER A 134 -4.65 5.50 10.34
N GLY A 135 -3.59 4.85 10.81
CA GLY A 135 -2.39 5.50 11.36
C GLY A 135 -1.30 5.84 10.33
N GLN A 136 -1.39 5.31 9.11
CA GLN A 136 -0.52 5.69 7.99
C GLN A 136 -1.41 6.14 6.83
N ILE A 137 -1.06 7.23 6.14
CA ILE A 137 -1.88 7.74 5.05
C ILE A 137 -1.03 8.15 3.85
N LYS A 138 -1.44 7.70 2.66
CA LYS A 138 -0.95 8.17 1.36
C LYS A 138 -2.08 8.95 0.71
N THR A 139 -2.04 10.28 0.77
CA THR A 139 -3.10 11.16 0.24
C THR A 139 -2.60 12.20 -0.76
N GLY A 140 -1.49 11.91 -1.44
CA GLY A 140 -0.92 12.73 -2.52
C GLY A 140 0.16 13.70 -2.03
N ALA A 141 0.53 14.67 -2.86
CA ALA A 141 1.46 15.72 -2.47
C ALA A 141 0.76 16.78 -1.60
N PRO A 142 1.50 17.63 -0.85
CA PRO A 142 0.96 18.79 -0.14
C PRO A 142 0.60 19.92 -1.12
N CYS A 143 -0.16 19.60 -2.15
CA CYS A 143 -0.68 20.50 -3.17
C CYS A 143 -2.00 19.95 -3.70
N ARG A 144 -2.83 20.83 -4.28
CA ARG A 144 -4.20 20.55 -4.74
C ARG A 144 -5.17 20.29 -3.56
N SER A 145 -6.30 21.00 -3.55
CA SER A 145 -7.17 21.09 -2.38
C SER A 145 -7.81 19.77 -1.97
N GLU A 146 -8.10 18.89 -2.92
CA GLU A 146 -8.64 17.55 -2.66
C GLU A 146 -7.67 16.66 -1.87
N ARG A 147 -6.36 16.99 -1.88
CA ARG A 147 -5.30 16.34 -1.10
C ARG A 147 -5.15 17.03 0.26
N LEU A 148 -5.04 18.36 0.23
CA LEU A 148 -4.87 19.19 1.43
C LEU A 148 -6.03 19.05 2.41
N ALA A 149 -7.26 18.84 1.93
CA ALA A 149 -8.42 18.60 2.79
C ALA A 149 -8.18 17.45 3.78
N LYS A 150 -7.60 16.34 3.32
CA LYS A 150 -7.29 15.18 4.18
C LYS A 150 -6.17 15.50 5.16
N TYR A 151 -5.12 16.20 4.74
CA TYR A 151 -4.04 16.63 5.63
C TYR A 151 -4.55 17.53 6.76
N ASN A 152 -5.39 18.51 6.43
CA ASN A 152 -6.01 19.40 7.41
C ASN A 152 -6.85 18.63 8.42
N GLN A 153 -7.66 17.67 7.96
CA GLN A 153 -8.45 16.81 8.84
C GLN A 153 -7.56 15.98 9.80
N VAL A 154 -6.43 15.47 9.34
CA VAL A 154 -5.47 14.76 10.22
C VAL A 154 -4.93 15.70 11.31
N PHE A 155 -4.54 16.92 10.95
CA PHE A 155 -4.03 17.90 11.91
C PHE A 155 -5.08 18.30 12.94
N ASP A 156 -6.31 18.59 12.49
CA ASP A 156 -7.42 18.96 13.36
C ASP A 156 -7.79 17.81 14.31
N GLY A 157 -7.87 16.58 13.79
CA GLY A 157 -8.11 15.38 14.60
C GLY A 157 -7.02 15.14 15.64
N HIS A 158 -5.76 15.42 15.31
CA HIS A 158 -4.64 15.32 16.25
C HIS A 158 -4.75 16.35 17.39
N LEU A 159 -5.06 17.61 17.05
CA LEU A 159 -5.26 18.70 18.02
C LEU A 159 -6.41 18.40 18.99
N LEU A 160 -7.51 17.83 18.50
CA LEU A 160 -8.64 17.45 19.35
C LEU A 160 -8.27 16.31 20.32
N ARG A 161 -7.52 15.30 19.87
CA ARG A 161 -7.10 14.18 20.72
C ARG A 161 -6.11 14.59 21.82
N THR A 162 -5.20 15.52 21.54
CA THR A 162 -4.26 16.03 22.55
C THR A 162 -4.93 16.94 23.56
N THR A 163 -5.95 17.70 23.15
CA THR A 163 -6.69 18.59 24.05
C THR A 163 -7.59 17.82 25.02
N LEU A 164 -8.21 16.72 24.58
CA LEU A 164 -9.09 15.89 25.41
C LEU A 164 -8.35 14.89 26.32
N ALA A 165 -7.04 14.71 26.12
CA ALA A 165 -6.21 13.82 26.92
C ALA A 165 -5.54 14.50 28.13
N ASN A 166 -5.80 15.79 28.36
CA ASN A 166 -5.28 16.60 29.47
C ASN A 166 -6.39 17.01 30.44
#